data_AF-A0A9D9YMN5-F1
#
_entry.id   AF-A0A9D9YMN5-F1
#
_cell.length_a   1.000
_cell.length_b   1.000
_cell.length_c   1.000
_cell.angle_alpha   90.00
_cell.angle_beta   90.00
_cell.angle_gamma   90.00
#
_symmetry.space_group_name_H-M   'P 1'
#
loop_
_entity.id
_entity.type
_entity.pdbx_description
1 polymer ?
#
loop_
_entity_poly.entity_id
_entity_poly.type
_entity_poly.pdbx_seq_one_letter_code
_entity_poly.pdbx_strand_id
1 'polypeptide(L)'
;MKTLKLITTLLFIFIFSEAKTQVYEQSFFLKMMPKTPQTVIGVTDEEKEAFRNQINVVENYLDSLAQNYKHPMCSLEKSSQQEMFEFNRIWEELYQLLDSFFNESQSKTIEQMSALSQEEFTKQAELSEKLRKARNAAAKTMKDISSEENQIDKEMYYNHARYSQMRADLLTKSINSYKSHIENAAQKVKRADTILLAEITPKSKYPCAAIFNAQQLLATYKGYIELFVPPYTPKFE
;
A
#
# COMPACT_ATOMS: atom_id res chain seq x y z
N MET A 1 -15.68 62.49 1.24
CA MET A 1 -16.40 61.29 0.75
C MET A 1 -15.56 60.33 -0.12
N LYS A 2 -14.30 60.64 -0.50
CA LYS A 2 -13.46 59.73 -1.31
C LYS A 2 -12.64 58.73 -0.48
N THR A 3 -12.22 59.11 0.72
CA THR A 3 -11.45 58.25 1.65
C THR A 3 -12.29 57.16 2.32
N LEU A 4 -13.58 57.42 2.59
CA LEU A 4 -14.47 56.44 3.23
C LEU A 4 -14.83 55.25 2.33
N LYS A 5 -14.84 55.45 1.00
CA LYS A 5 -15.02 54.36 0.03
C LYS A 5 -13.79 53.47 -0.07
N LEU A 6 -12.59 54.03 0.08
CA LEU A 6 -11.35 53.26 -0.01
C LEU A 6 -11.21 52.26 1.15
N ILE A 7 -11.66 52.65 2.36
CA ILE A 7 -11.60 51.81 3.56
C ILE A 7 -12.62 50.67 3.48
N THR A 8 -13.83 50.92 2.97
CA THR A 8 -14.82 49.84 2.78
C THR A 8 -14.46 48.89 1.64
N THR A 9 -13.79 49.36 0.58
CA THR A 9 -13.27 48.45 -0.47
C THR A 9 -12.06 47.65 0.01
N LEU A 10 -11.15 48.22 0.82
CA LEU A 10 -10.06 47.45 1.42
C LEU A 10 -10.55 46.43 2.44
N LEU A 11 -11.54 46.74 3.27
CA LEU A 11 -12.13 45.77 4.22
C LEU A 11 -12.91 44.64 3.53
N PHE A 12 -13.47 44.87 2.32
CA PHE A 12 -14.12 43.82 1.53
C PHE A 12 -13.13 42.86 0.84
N ILE A 13 -11.88 43.27 0.66
CA ILE A 13 -10.84 42.40 0.07
C ILE A 13 -10.24 41.44 1.11
N PHE A 14 -10.50 41.66 2.41
CA PHE A 14 -9.92 40.85 3.50
C PHE A 14 -10.79 39.69 4.03
N ILE A 15 -11.90 39.30 3.37
CA ILE A 15 -12.79 38.22 3.87
C ILE A 15 -12.97 37.03 2.89
N PHE A 16 -12.25 36.98 1.77
CA PHE A 16 -12.23 35.78 0.92
C PHE A 16 -10.84 35.17 0.84
N SER A 17 -10.32 34.76 1.99
CA SER A 17 -9.59 33.49 2.03
C SER A 17 -10.62 32.39 1.78
N GLU A 18 -11.09 32.27 0.53
CA GLU A 18 -11.73 31.04 0.08
C GLU A 18 -10.71 29.94 0.36
N ALA A 19 -10.99 29.12 1.36
CA ALA A 19 -10.26 27.88 1.58
C ALA A 19 -10.36 27.14 0.25
N LYS A 20 -9.29 27.18 -0.55
CA LYS A 20 -9.22 26.48 -1.84
C LYS A 20 -9.60 25.04 -1.54
N THR A 21 -10.76 24.64 -2.02
CA THR A 21 -11.26 23.28 -1.87
C THR A 21 -10.18 22.32 -2.34
N GLN A 22 -9.67 21.49 -1.42
CA GLN A 22 -8.58 20.57 -1.72
C GLN A 22 -9.16 19.31 -2.35
N VAL A 23 -9.46 19.35 -3.65
CA VAL A 23 -9.88 18.16 -4.39
C VAL A 23 -8.63 17.43 -4.85
N TYR A 24 -8.43 16.21 -4.35
CA TYR A 24 -7.31 15.37 -4.76
C TYR A 24 -7.74 14.39 -5.85
N GLU A 25 -6.98 14.37 -6.95
CA GLU A 25 -7.24 13.44 -8.05
C GLU A 25 -6.62 12.07 -7.73
N GLN A 26 -7.41 11.00 -7.81
CA GLN A 26 -6.90 9.64 -7.55
C GLN A 26 -5.74 9.25 -8.48
N SER A 27 -5.80 9.67 -9.75
CA SER A 27 -4.75 9.40 -10.73
C SER A 27 -3.40 9.99 -10.33
N PHE A 28 -3.38 11.07 -9.55
CA PHE A 28 -2.15 11.64 -8.99
C PHE A 28 -1.56 10.68 -7.94
N PHE A 29 -2.37 10.19 -7.00
CA PHE A 29 -1.89 9.24 -5.98
C PHE A 29 -1.46 7.90 -6.57
N LEU A 30 -2.16 7.40 -7.60
CA LEU A 30 -1.76 6.18 -8.29
C LEU A 30 -0.35 6.29 -8.92
N LYS A 31 0.01 7.48 -9.43
CA LYS A 31 1.35 7.76 -9.97
C LYS A 31 2.42 7.93 -8.90
N MET A 32 2.03 8.24 -7.67
CA MET A 32 2.95 8.34 -6.52
C MET A 32 3.30 6.99 -5.90
N MET A 33 2.52 5.94 -6.18
CA MET A 33 2.77 4.62 -5.61
C MET A 33 4.18 4.12 -6.00
N PRO A 34 4.85 3.37 -5.11
CA PRO A 34 6.12 2.75 -5.45
C PRO A 34 6.02 1.92 -6.73
N LYS A 35 7.11 1.85 -7.50
CA LYS A 35 7.16 0.96 -8.65
C LYS A 35 7.11 -0.48 -8.16
N THR A 36 6.23 -1.30 -8.73
CA THR A 36 6.18 -2.73 -8.43
C THR A 36 7.51 -3.39 -8.82
N PRO A 37 8.21 -4.06 -7.88
CA PRO A 37 9.42 -4.81 -8.18
C PRO A 37 9.17 -5.88 -9.26
N GLN A 38 10.07 -6.00 -10.24
CA GLN A 38 9.98 -7.04 -11.29
C GLN A 38 10.53 -8.38 -10.82
N THR A 39 11.53 -8.35 -9.93
CA THR A 39 12.13 -9.51 -9.27
C THR A 39 12.30 -9.19 -7.79
N VAL A 40 12.18 -10.21 -6.95
CA VAL A 40 12.47 -10.11 -5.52
C VAL A 40 13.70 -10.93 -5.11
N ILE A 41 14.39 -11.53 -6.09
CA ILE A 41 15.56 -12.39 -5.87
C ILE A 41 16.84 -11.61 -6.12
N GLY A 42 17.84 -11.78 -5.25
CA GLY A 42 19.13 -11.10 -5.35
C GLY A 42 19.08 -9.63 -4.95
N VAL A 43 18.08 -9.25 -4.15
CA VAL A 43 17.86 -7.87 -3.70
C VAL A 43 18.75 -7.59 -2.50
N THR A 44 19.65 -6.62 -2.63
CA THR A 44 20.55 -6.20 -1.55
C THR A 44 19.79 -5.54 -0.40
N ASP A 45 20.42 -5.47 0.78
CA ASP A 45 19.83 -4.77 1.92
C ASP A 45 19.64 -3.28 1.61
N GLU A 46 20.55 -2.67 0.84
CA GLU A 46 20.41 -1.28 0.38
C GLU A 46 19.19 -1.09 -0.53
N GLU A 47 18.94 -2.00 -1.47
CA GLU A 47 17.75 -1.94 -2.34
C GLU A 47 16.45 -2.15 -1.54
N LYS A 48 16.47 -3.07 -0.56
CA LYS A 48 15.34 -3.31 0.34
C LYS A 48 15.04 -2.08 1.19
N GLU A 49 16.04 -1.44 1.79
CA GLU A 49 15.87 -0.21 2.56
C GLU A 49 15.47 0.97 1.66
N ALA A 50 15.99 1.06 0.43
CA ALA A 50 15.56 2.06 -0.54
C ALA A 50 14.07 1.91 -0.88
N PHE A 51 13.58 0.69 -1.06
CA PHE A 51 12.15 0.43 -1.29
C PHE A 51 11.30 0.76 -0.06
N ARG A 52 11.75 0.40 1.15
CA ARG A 52 11.08 0.80 2.41
C ARG A 52 11.00 2.32 2.54
N ASN A 53 12.07 3.03 2.21
CA ASN A 53 12.11 4.49 2.23
C ASN A 53 11.12 5.11 1.23
N GLN A 54 10.96 4.53 0.03
CA GLN A 54 9.93 4.97 -0.91
C GLN A 54 8.52 4.85 -0.31
N ILE A 55 8.21 3.72 0.33
CA ILE A 55 6.93 3.54 1.02
C ILE A 55 6.73 4.61 2.12
N ASN A 56 7.73 4.79 2.99
CA ASN A 56 7.64 5.73 4.10
C ASN A 56 7.46 7.18 3.63
N VAL A 57 8.12 7.59 2.54
CA VAL A 57 7.96 8.92 1.97
C VAL A 57 6.53 9.15 1.48
N VAL A 58 5.93 8.16 0.80
CA VAL A 58 4.55 8.25 0.32
C VAL A 58 3.57 8.23 1.49
N GLU A 59 3.79 7.37 2.50
CA GLU A 59 2.96 7.28 3.69
C GLU A 59 2.93 8.60 4.46
N ASN A 60 4.11 9.17 4.77
CA ASN A 60 4.23 10.45 5.47
C ASN A 60 3.56 11.59 4.69
N TYR A 61 3.66 11.58 3.35
CA TYR A 61 3.00 12.57 2.51
C TYR A 61 1.47 12.43 2.58
N LEU A 62 0.94 11.21 2.43
CA LEU A 62 -0.51 10.96 2.53
C LEU A 62 -1.06 11.32 3.91
N ASP A 63 -0.33 11.01 4.98
CA ASP A 63 -0.72 11.34 6.36
C ASP A 63 -0.74 12.86 6.57
N SER A 64 0.26 13.57 6.03
CA SER A 64 0.29 15.03 6.06
C SER A 64 -0.91 15.64 5.32
N LEU A 65 -1.26 15.10 4.15
CA LEU A 65 -2.46 15.54 3.43
C LEU A 65 -3.74 15.24 4.21
N ALA A 66 -3.87 14.04 4.79
CA ALA A 66 -5.04 13.64 5.57
C ALA A 66 -5.26 14.54 6.80
N GLN A 67 -4.18 14.89 7.51
CA GLN A 67 -4.24 15.74 8.70
C GLN A 67 -4.68 17.17 8.37
N ASN A 68 -4.25 17.69 7.21
CA ASN A 68 -4.50 19.06 6.78
C ASN A 68 -5.72 19.20 5.87
N TYR A 69 -6.34 18.09 5.48
CA TYR A 69 -7.48 18.08 4.58
C TYR A 69 -8.65 18.86 5.18
N LYS A 70 -9.22 19.74 4.35
CA LYS A 70 -10.45 20.46 4.63
C LYS A 70 -11.45 20.15 3.53
N HIS A 71 -12.50 19.43 3.90
CA HIS A 71 -13.58 19.11 3.00
C HIS A 71 -14.33 20.39 2.58
N PRO A 72 -14.79 20.51 1.33
CA PRO A 72 -15.68 21.59 0.90
C PRO A 72 -16.91 21.73 1.82
N MET A 73 -17.15 22.93 2.32
CA MET A 73 -18.27 23.22 3.22
C MET A 73 -19.19 24.30 2.67
N CYS A 74 -20.46 24.22 3.06
CA CYS A 74 -21.45 25.28 2.88
C CYS A 74 -22.15 25.61 4.21
N SER A 75 -22.92 26.70 4.24
CA SER A 75 -23.76 27.03 5.40
C SER A 75 -24.94 26.08 5.50
N LEU A 76 -25.53 25.94 6.69
CA LEU A 76 -26.67 25.06 6.93
C LEU A 76 -27.85 25.38 6.00
N GLU A 77 -28.09 26.66 5.72
CA GLU A 77 -29.17 27.12 4.85
C GLU A 77 -28.93 26.78 3.36
N LYS A 78 -27.68 26.56 2.97
CA LYS A 78 -27.28 26.18 1.61
C LYS A 78 -27.10 24.66 1.44
N SER A 79 -27.11 23.92 2.54
CA SER A 79 -26.88 22.48 2.54
C SER A 79 -28.11 21.72 2.05
N SER A 80 -27.89 20.77 1.15
CA SER A 80 -28.92 19.86 0.66
C SER A 80 -28.89 18.54 1.43
N GLN A 81 -30.05 18.10 1.95
CA GLN A 81 -30.18 16.76 2.52
C GLN A 81 -29.84 15.68 1.49
N GLN A 82 -30.17 15.90 0.22
CA GLN A 82 -29.83 14.98 -0.87
C GLN A 82 -28.33 14.81 -1.03
N GLU A 83 -27.55 15.90 -0.93
CA GLU A 83 -26.09 15.84 -1.02
C GLU A 83 -25.45 15.15 0.18
N MET A 84 -26.02 15.34 1.39
CA MET A 84 -25.59 14.58 2.57
C MET A 84 -25.87 13.07 2.42
N PHE A 85 -27.05 12.70 1.93
CA PHE A 85 -27.37 11.29 1.65
C PHE A 85 -26.48 10.72 0.54
N GLU A 86 -26.21 11.49 -0.50
CA GLU A 86 -25.31 11.10 -1.58
C GLU A 86 -23.90 10.85 -1.06
N PHE A 87 -23.36 11.76 -0.24
CA PHE A 87 -22.05 11.60 0.40
C PHE A 87 -21.98 10.31 1.24
N ASN A 88 -22.97 10.10 2.10
CA ASN A 88 -23.01 8.89 2.95
C ASN A 88 -23.10 7.61 2.11
N ARG A 89 -23.93 7.60 1.05
CA ARG A 89 -24.04 6.48 0.12
C ARG A 89 -22.71 6.20 -0.59
N ILE A 90 -22.02 7.24 -1.07
CA ILE A 90 -20.71 7.06 -1.71
C ILE A 90 -19.72 6.45 -0.72
N TRP A 91 -19.68 6.93 0.53
CA TRP A 91 -18.81 6.33 1.55
C TRP A 91 -19.15 4.89 1.87
N GLU A 92 -20.44 4.55 1.98
CA GLU A 92 -20.88 3.17 2.14
C GLU A 92 -20.43 2.28 0.98
N GLU A 93 -20.61 2.75 -0.27
CA GLU A 93 -20.13 2.04 -1.46
C GLU A 93 -18.62 1.88 -1.48
N LEU A 94 -17.86 2.89 -1.00
CA LEU A 94 -16.40 2.78 -0.88
C LEU A 94 -16.01 1.76 0.18
N TYR A 95 -16.68 1.74 1.34
CA TYR A 95 -16.44 0.71 2.35
C TYR A 95 -16.77 -0.69 1.83
N GLN A 96 -17.89 -0.85 1.11
CA GLN A 96 -18.26 -2.13 0.50
C GLN A 96 -17.26 -2.58 -0.57
N LEU A 97 -16.74 -1.65 -1.38
CA LEU A 97 -15.70 -1.95 -2.36
C LEU A 97 -14.43 -2.45 -1.68
N LEU A 98 -14.02 -1.80 -0.59
CA LEU A 98 -12.88 -2.24 0.20
C LEU A 98 -13.12 -3.58 0.87
N ASP A 99 -14.28 -3.75 1.48
CA ASP A 99 -14.65 -5.00 2.14
C ASP A 99 -14.66 -6.16 1.16
N SER A 100 -15.25 -5.99 -0.03
CA SER A 100 -15.21 -7.00 -1.09
C SER A 100 -13.77 -7.24 -1.58
N PHE A 101 -12.96 -6.20 -1.78
CA PHE A 101 -11.55 -6.40 -2.16
C PHE A 101 -10.79 -7.20 -1.10
N PHE A 102 -10.88 -6.81 0.18
CA PHE A 102 -10.16 -7.45 1.26
C PHE A 102 -10.67 -8.86 1.53
N ASN A 103 -11.98 -9.04 1.66
CA ASN A 103 -12.57 -10.33 2.00
C ASN A 103 -12.55 -11.32 0.84
N GLU A 104 -12.71 -10.87 -0.41
CA GLU A 104 -12.83 -11.78 -1.55
C GLU A 104 -11.57 -11.90 -2.39
N SER A 105 -10.82 -10.80 -2.59
CA SER A 105 -9.62 -10.80 -3.45
C SER A 105 -8.35 -11.01 -2.63
N GLN A 106 -8.17 -10.23 -1.56
CA GLN A 106 -6.97 -10.29 -0.74
C GLN A 106 -6.93 -11.59 0.07
N SER A 107 -8.04 -12.03 0.68
CA SER A 107 -8.09 -13.32 1.39
C SER A 107 -7.67 -14.49 0.51
N LYS A 108 -8.19 -14.58 -0.73
CA LYS A 108 -7.79 -15.63 -1.70
C LYS A 108 -6.30 -15.55 -2.04
N THR A 109 -5.77 -14.33 -2.19
CA THR A 109 -4.35 -14.11 -2.43
C THR A 109 -3.51 -14.61 -1.25
N ILE A 110 -3.92 -14.29 -0.02
CA ILE A 110 -3.25 -14.72 1.22
C ILE A 110 -3.32 -16.25 1.38
N GLU A 111 -4.46 -16.88 1.08
CA GLU A 111 -4.60 -18.33 1.09
C GLU A 111 -3.64 -19.00 0.09
N GLN A 112 -3.56 -18.47 -1.13
CA GLN A 112 -2.62 -18.96 -2.15
C GLN A 112 -1.16 -18.78 -1.72
N MET A 113 -0.81 -17.63 -1.14
CA MET A 113 0.53 -17.39 -0.59
C MET A 113 0.84 -18.33 0.58
N SER A 114 -0.16 -18.67 1.39
CA SER A 114 -0.04 -19.61 2.51
C SER A 114 0.21 -21.03 2.02
N ALA A 115 -0.52 -21.48 1.00
CA ALA A 115 -0.29 -22.77 0.36
C ALA A 115 1.14 -22.89 -0.21
N LEU A 116 1.60 -21.84 -0.92
CA LEU A 116 2.98 -21.77 -1.40
C LEU A 116 4.01 -21.85 -0.28
N SER A 117 3.73 -21.21 0.87
CA SER A 117 4.61 -21.27 2.04
C SER A 117 4.68 -22.69 2.62
N GLN A 118 3.55 -23.41 2.66
CA GLN A 118 3.53 -24.81 3.12
C GLN A 118 4.32 -25.74 2.21
N GLU A 119 4.21 -25.56 0.89
CA GLU A 119 5.02 -26.31 -0.08
C GLU A 119 6.52 -26.01 0.08
N GLU A 120 6.87 -24.73 0.24
CA GLU A 120 8.24 -24.28 0.51
C GLU A 120 8.81 -24.96 1.76
N PHE A 121 8.06 -24.93 2.88
CA PHE A 121 8.47 -25.54 4.14
C PHE A 121 8.67 -27.05 4.02
N THR A 122 7.80 -27.74 3.28
CA THR A 122 7.93 -29.18 3.04
C THR A 122 9.25 -29.47 2.34
N LYS A 123 9.58 -28.71 1.29
CA LYS A 123 10.85 -28.91 0.57
C LYS A 123 12.06 -28.52 1.42
N GLN A 124 11.93 -27.47 2.22
CA GLN A 124 12.97 -27.02 3.14
C GLN A 124 13.29 -28.08 4.20
N ALA A 125 12.28 -28.79 4.70
CA ALA A 125 12.45 -29.88 5.66
C ALA A 125 13.20 -31.07 5.04
N GLU A 126 12.89 -31.45 3.79
CA GLU A 126 13.61 -32.50 3.07
C GLU A 126 15.10 -32.17 2.91
N LEU A 127 15.42 -30.94 2.51
CA LEU A 127 16.80 -30.49 2.31
C LEU A 127 17.56 -30.40 3.64
N SER A 128 16.91 -29.91 4.69
CA SER A 128 17.47 -29.86 6.04
C SER A 128 17.79 -31.26 6.58
N GLU A 129 16.91 -32.22 6.32
CA GLU A 129 17.13 -33.61 6.70
C GLU A 129 18.25 -34.27 5.89
N LYS A 130 18.36 -33.97 4.59
CA LYS A 130 19.48 -34.39 3.73
C LYS A 130 20.82 -33.87 4.30
N LEU A 131 20.88 -32.58 4.64
CA LEU A 131 22.07 -31.96 5.24
C LEU A 131 22.43 -32.60 6.60
N ARG A 132 21.43 -32.84 7.45
CA ARG A 132 21.62 -33.50 8.74
C ARG A 132 22.21 -34.90 8.59
N LYS A 133 21.70 -35.69 7.63
CA LYS A 133 22.24 -37.03 7.32
C LYS A 133 23.68 -36.97 6.82
N ALA A 134 24.00 -36.04 5.92
CA ALA A 134 25.35 -35.84 5.41
C ALA A 134 26.35 -35.51 6.55
N ARG A 135 26.01 -34.54 7.41
CA ARG A 135 26.81 -34.18 8.60
C ARG A 135 27.05 -35.36 9.53
N ASN A 136 26.00 -36.12 9.83
CA ASN A 136 26.12 -37.29 10.71
C ASN A 136 26.99 -38.40 10.12
N ALA A 137 26.97 -38.59 8.80
CA ALA A 137 27.83 -39.55 8.12
C ALA A 137 29.30 -39.07 8.11
N ALA A 138 29.52 -37.78 7.80
CA ALA A 138 30.83 -37.16 7.79
C ALA A 138 31.51 -37.18 9.18
N ALA A 139 30.75 -36.94 10.24
CA ALA A 139 31.26 -36.99 11.61
C ALA A 139 31.86 -38.35 11.99
N LYS A 140 31.37 -39.44 11.40
CA LYS A 140 31.91 -40.80 11.64
C LYS A 140 33.19 -41.09 10.88
N THR A 141 33.40 -40.42 9.75
CA THR A 141 34.50 -40.69 8.81
C THR A 141 35.54 -39.57 8.75
N MET A 142 35.30 -38.45 9.44
CA MET A 142 36.09 -37.21 9.38
C MET A 142 36.26 -36.69 7.95
N LYS A 143 35.30 -36.99 7.06
CA LYS A 143 35.33 -36.54 5.67
C LYS A 143 34.93 -35.06 5.59
N ASP A 144 35.68 -34.27 4.83
CA ASP A 144 35.27 -32.92 4.45
C ASP A 144 34.04 -32.98 3.54
N ILE A 145 32.99 -32.24 3.92
CA ILE A 145 31.73 -32.13 3.20
C ILE A 145 31.37 -30.68 2.84
N SER A 146 32.32 -29.75 2.91
CA SER A 146 32.08 -28.32 2.65
C SER A 146 31.41 -28.07 1.28
N SER A 147 31.85 -28.79 0.26
CA SER A 147 31.23 -28.73 -1.08
C SER A 147 29.79 -29.28 -1.11
N GLU A 148 29.50 -30.35 -0.36
CA GLU A 148 28.16 -30.94 -0.29
C GLU A 148 27.22 -30.04 0.53
N GLU A 149 27.71 -29.42 1.61
CA GLU A 149 26.96 -28.43 2.38
C GLU A 149 26.62 -27.21 1.53
N ASN A 150 27.60 -26.63 0.82
CA ASN A 150 27.35 -25.51 -0.09
C ASN A 150 26.34 -25.89 -1.19
N GLN A 151 26.38 -27.11 -1.71
CA GLN A 151 25.40 -27.57 -2.69
C GLN A 151 23.98 -27.59 -2.10
N ILE A 152 23.78 -28.19 -0.92
CA ILE A 152 22.46 -28.29 -0.29
C ILE A 152 21.95 -26.91 0.14
N ASP A 153 22.82 -26.06 0.67
CA ASP A 153 22.51 -24.69 1.04
C ASP A 153 22.06 -23.86 -0.17
N LYS A 154 22.73 -24.02 -1.32
CA LYS A 154 22.32 -23.43 -2.59
C LYS A 154 20.96 -23.96 -3.07
N GLU A 155 20.67 -25.24 -2.88
CA GLU A 155 19.34 -25.83 -3.16
C GLU A 155 18.26 -25.20 -2.25
N MET A 156 18.54 -24.99 -0.96
CA MET A 156 17.64 -24.34 0.00
C MET A 156 17.38 -22.88 -0.38
N TYR A 157 18.43 -22.15 -0.76
CA TYR A 157 18.34 -20.79 -1.27
C TYR A 157 17.41 -20.71 -2.50
N TYR A 158 17.63 -21.54 -3.52
CA TYR A 158 16.81 -21.52 -4.73
C TYR A 158 15.37 -21.91 -4.48
N ASN A 159 15.12 -22.82 -3.53
CA ASN A 159 13.76 -23.15 -3.08
C ASN A 159 13.06 -21.91 -2.51
N HIS A 160 13.68 -21.23 -1.55
CA HIS A 160 13.15 -20.00 -0.95
C HIS A 160 12.93 -18.90 -2.01
N ALA A 161 13.95 -18.65 -2.83
CA ALA A 161 13.89 -17.64 -3.90
C ALA A 161 12.73 -17.87 -4.87
N ARG A 162 12.52 -19.12 -5.31
CA ARG A 162 11.40 -19.49 -6.19
C ARG A 162 10.05 -19.21 -5.55
N TYR A 163 9.83 -19.68 -4.32
CA TYR A 163 8.54 -19.53 -3.65
C TYR A 163 8.27 -18.07 -3.25
N SER A 164 9.30 -17.32 -2.85
CA SER A 164 9.20 -15.86 -2.65
C SER A 164 8.82 -15.12 -3.93
N GLN A 165 9.38 -15.46 -5.09
CA GLN A 165 8.97 -14.88 -6.36
C GLN A 165 7.52 -15.22 -6.72
N MET A 166 7.09 -16.47 -6.55
CA MET A 166 5.69 -16.87 -6.81
C MET A 166 4.71 -16.10 -5.91
N ARG A 167 5.05 -15.88 -4.64
CA ARG A 167 4.29 -15.03 -3.71
C ARG A 167 4.29 -13.55 -4.16
N ALA A 168 5.40 -13.04 -4.65
CA ALA A 168 5.51 -11.68 -5.18
C ALA A 168 4.65 -11.47 -6.44
N ASP A 169 4.54 -12.49 -7.30
CA ASP A 169 3.66 -12.45 -8.48
C ASP A 169 2.17 -12.39 -8.08
N LEU A 170 1.78 -13.12 -7.02
CA LEU A 170 0.44 -13.02 -6.44
C LEU A 170 0.17 -11.63 -5.87
N LEU A 171 1.13 -11.07 -5.13
CA LEU A 171 1.03 -9.71 -4.59
C LEU A 171 0.92 -8.65 -5.71
N THR A 172 1.69 -8.81 -6.80
CA THR A 172 1.56 -7.96 -8.00
C THR A 172 0.14 -7.97 -8.56
N LYS A 173 -0.45 -9.16 -8.71
CA LYS A 173 -1.83 -9.30 -9.20
C LYS A 173 -2.82 -8.60 -8.28
N SER A 174 -2.65 -8.75 -6.97
CA SER A 174 -3.49 -8.07 -5.96
C SER A 174 -3.38 -6.54 -6.07
N ILE A 175 -2.17 -5.99 -6.17
CA ILE A 175 -1.93 -4.55 -6.36
C ILE A 175 -2.59 -4.04 -7.64
N ASN A 176 -2.44 -4.76 -8.75
CA ASN A 176 -3.03 -4.35 -10.03
C ASN A 176 -4.56 -4.43 -10.00
N SER A 177 -5.12 -5.46 -9.35
CA SER A 177 -6.57 -5.57 -9.11
C SER A 177 -7.08 -4.38 -8.31
N TYR A 178 -6.39 -4.02 -7.23
CA TYR A 178 -6.72 -2.86 -6.41
C TYR A 178 -6.70 -1.57 -7.23
N LYS A 179 -5.63 -1.32 -8.01
CA LYS A 179 -5.53 -0.14 -8.89
C LYS A 179 -6.75 -0.03 -9.81
N SER A 180 -7.15 -1.13 -10.45
CA SER A 180 -8.34 -1.17 -11.30
C SER A 180 -9.62 -0.83 -10.52
N HIS A 181 -9.77 -1.32 -9.28
CA HIS A 181 -10.92 -0.96 -8.44
C HIS A 181 -10.96 0.54 -8.11
N ILE A 182 -9.81 1.14 -7.78
CA ILE A 182 -9.69 2.59 -7.57
C ILE A 182 -10.12 3.34 -8.83
N GLU A 183 -9.55 2.99 -9.99
CA GLU A 183 -9.86 3.64 -11.27
C GLU A 183 -11.36 3.55 -11.62
N ASN A 184 -11.99 2.39 -11.40
CA ASN A 184 -13.42 2.19 -11.62
C ASN A 184 -14.31 3.06 -10.70
N ALA A 185 -13.83 3.36 -9.48
CA ALA A 185 -14.55 4.19 -8.51
C ALA A 185 -14.21 5.69 -8.59
N ALA A 186 -13.30 6.09 -9.49
CA ALA A 186 -12.71 7.44 -9.49
C ALA A 186 -13.74 8.57 -9.58
N GLN A 187 -14.79 8.42 -10.39
CA GLN A 187 -15.84 9.44 -10.50
C GLN A 187 -16.62 9.60 -9.19
N LYS A 188 -16.96 8.50 -8.52
CA LYS A 188 -17.67 8.54 -7.23
C LYS A 188 -16.79 9.16 -6.15
N VAL A 189 -15.52 8.81 -6.12
CA VAL A 189 -14.55 9.38 -5.18
C VAL A 189 -14.40 10.88 -5.37
N LYS A 190 -14.25 11.32 -6.62
CA LYS A 190 -14.22 12.75 -6.95
C LYS A 190 -15.50 13.45 -6.52
N ARG A 191 -16.67 12.82 -6.69
CA ARG A 191 -17.94 13.37 -6.20
C ARG A 191 -17.95 13.50 -4.68
N ALA A 192 -17.53 12.48 -3.93
CA ALA A 192 -17.44 12.58 -2.46
C ALA A 192 -16.54 13.73 -2.01
N ASP A 193 -15.37 13.90 -2.64
CA ASP A 193 -14.39 14.93 -2.28
C ASP A 193 -14.79 16.35 -2.78
N THR A 194 -15.90 16.49 -3.51
CA THR A 194 -16.39 17.78 -4.05
C THR A 194 -17.79 18.18 -3.58
N ILE A 195 -18.54 17.27 -2.96
CA ILE A 195 -19.85 17.58 -2.38
C ILE A 195 -19.70 18.72 -1.35
N LEU A 196 -20.61 19.68 -1.35
CA LEU A 196 -20.63 20.70 -0.31
C LEU A 196 -21.45 20.18 0.87
N LEU A 197 -20.81 20.02 2.04
CA LEU A 197 -21.50 19.58 3.25
C LEU A 197 -21.73 20.74 4.22
N ALA A 198 -22.83 20.70 4.98
CA ALA A 198 -22.98 21.59 6.13
C ALA A 198 -21.96 21.24 7.21
N GLU A 199 -21.29 22.25 7.74
CA GLU A 199 -20.53 22.11 8.97
C GLU A 199 -21.47 22.10 10.18
N ILE A 200 -21.86 20.90 10.63
CA ILE A 200 -22.78 20.71 11.77
C ILE A 200 -22.09 21.06 13.10
N THR A 201 -20.80 20.78 13.21
CA THR A 201 -19.98 21.09 14.39
C THR A 201 -18.75 21.87 13.94
N PRO A 202 -18.39 22.98 14.62
CA PRO A 202 -17.16 23.70 14.32
C PRO A 202 -15.96 22.74 14.38
N LYS A 203 -15.21 22.66 13.27
CA LYS A 203 -14.07 21.77 13.06
C LYS A 203 -14.41 20.29 12.82
N SER A 204 -15.63 19.96 12.39
CA SER A 204 -15.95 18.62 11.89
C SER A 204 -14.94 18.19 10.83
N LYS A 205 -14.29 17.04 11.04
CA LYS A 205 -13.37 16.44 10.08
C LYS A 205 -14.12 15.40 9.25
N TYR A 206 -14.04 15.54 7.93
CA TYR A 206 -14.53 14.56 6.98
C TYR A 206 -13.33 13.91 6.30
N PRO A 207 -13.31 12.59 6.13
CA PRO A 207 -12.22 11.92 5.43
C PRO A 207 -12.19 12.31 3.93
N CYS A 208 -11.02 12.23 3.31
CA CYS A 208 -10.86 12.35 1.86
C CYS A 208 -10.84 10.95 1.26
N ALA A 209 -11.77 10.68 0.33
CA ALA A 209 -11.92 9.37 -0.29
C ALA A 209 -10.72 9.01 -1.19
N ALA A 210 -10.12 9.99 -1.86
CA ALA A 210 -8.92 9.75 -2.67
C ALA A 210 -7.70 9.37 -1.81
N ILE A 211 -7.46 10.08 -0.71
CA ILE A 211 -6.34 9.80 0.21
C ILE A 211 -6.53 8.44 0.89
N PHE A 212 -7.75 8.15 1.34
CA PHE A 212 -8.07 6.87 1.98
C PHE A 212 -7.76 5.68 1.08
N ASN A 213 -8.21 5.69 -0.18
CA ASN A 213 -7.88 4.63 -1.14
C ASN A 213 -6.37 4.49 -1.39
N ALA A 214 -5.65 5.62 -1.46
CA ALA A 214 -4.21 5.61 -1.67
C ALA A 214 -3.45 4.97 -0.50
N GLN A 215 -3.83 5.27 0.75
CA GLN A 215 -3.24 4.67 1.94
C GLN A 215 -3.44 3.14 1.97
N GLN A 216 -4.64 2.68 1.63
CA GLN A 216 -4.94 1.24 1.59
C GLN A 216 -4.16 0.51 0.48
N LEU A 217 -4.03 1.13 -0.70
CA LEU A 217 -3.18 0.57 -1.76
C LEU A 217 -1.70 0.49 -1.33
N LEU A 218 -1.19 1.56 -0.69
CA LEU A 218 0.20 1.59 -0.20
C LEU A 218 0.47 0.50 0.85
N ALA A 219 -0.49 0.19 1.72
CA ALA A 219 -0.37 -0.90 2.68
C ALA A 219 -0.09 -2.25 1.99
N THR A 220 -0.70 -2.49 0.83
CA THR A 220 -0.44 -3.71 0.04
C THR A 220 1.01 -3.79 -0.47
N TYR A 221 1.66 -2.66 -0.80
CA TYR A 221 3.06 -2.65 -1.22
C TYR A 221 4.03 -3.07 -0.11
N LYS A 222 3.67 -2.86 1.16
CA LYS A 222 4.52 -3.26 2.31
C LYS A 222 4.82 -4.77 2.31
N GLY A 223 3.92 -5.58 1.75
CA GLY A 223 4.10 -7.03 1.64
C GLY A 223 5.36 -7.45 0.86
N TYR A 224 5.91 -6.60 -0.02
CA TYR A 224 7.16 -6.91 -0.73
C TYR A 224 8.38 -6.99 0.18
N ILE A 225 8.39 -6.24 1.29
CA ILE A 225 9.55 -6.15 2.18
C ILE A 225 9.89 -7.53 2.78
N GLU A 226 8.87 -8.36 3.01
CA GLU A 226 9.01 -9.71 3.54
C GLU A 226 9.38 -10.76 2.47
N LEU A 227 9.23 -10.42 1.19
CA LEU A 227 9.46 -11.33 0.07
C LEU A 227 10.82 -11.13 -0.60
N PHE A 228 11.54 -10.04 -0.28
CA PHE A 228 12.89 -9.82 -0.81
C PHE A 228 13.88 -10.86 -0.28
N VAL A 229 14.59 -11.47 -1.22
CA VAL A 229 15.59 -12.51 -0.98
C VAL A 229 16.97 -11.95 -1.36
N PRO A 230 17.96 -11.95 -0.44
CA PRO A 230 19.29 -11.43 -0.72
C PRO A 230 20.04 -12.29 -1.75
N PRO A 231 21.17 -11.81 -2.31
CA PRO A 231 22.04 -12.65 -3.13
C PRO A 231 22.54 -13.89 -2.38
N TYR A 232 22.66 -15.01 -3.09
CA TYR A 232 23.25 -16.22 -2.51
C TYR A 232 24.70 -15.98 -2.09
N THR A 233 25.02 -16.32 -0.85
CA THR A 233 26.39 -16.31 -0.33
C THR A 233 26.74 -17.73 0.12
N PRO A 234 27.78 -18.36 -0.44
CA PRO A 234 28.24 -19.67 -0.01
C PRO A 234 28.60 -19.66 1.48
N LYS A 235 28.36 -20.78 2.15
CA LYS A 235 28.72 -20.95 3.56
C LYS A 235 30.22 -21.15 3.76
N PHE A 236 30.88 -21.79 2.78
CA PHE A 236 32.31 -22.06 2.79
C PHE A 236 32.96 -21.54 1.50
N GLU A 237 34.19 -21.02 1.59
CA GLU A 237 35.01 -20.54 0.47
C GLU A 237 35.77 -21.67 -0.25
#